data_AF-S8ADQ1-F1
#
_entry.id   AF-S8ADQ1-F1
#
_cell.length_a   1.000
_cell.length_b   1.000
_cell.length_c   1.000
_cell.angle_alpha   90.00
_cell.angle_beta   90.00
_cell.angle_gamma   90.00
#
_symmetry.space_group_name_H-M   'P 1'
#
loop_
_entity.id
_entity.type
_entity.pdbx_description
1 polymer ?
#
loop_
_entity_poly.entity_id
_entity_poly.type
_entity_poly.pdbx_seq_one_letter_code
_entity_poly.pdbx_strand_id
1 'polypeptide(L)'
;MPGILRSPVRLAVFLLPILFAAFCYYTLSAISSHETIRNRNIALLIAHPDDEAMFFAPTIQALTDPSSQNTVQIVCFSIGDAEGIGQIREHELLESASLLGVPDVNSTVIVHDHPHLPDSMSKLWPEDL
;
A
#
# COMPACT_ATOMS: atom_id res chain seq x y z
N MET A 1 -49.61 2.59 -34.82
CA MET A 1 -48.57 2.91 -33.83
C MET A 1 -47.47 1.87 -33.99
N PRO A 2 -46.25 2.24 -34.39
CA PRO A 2 -45.32 3.00 -33.56
C PRO A 2 -44.64 4.19 -34.28
N GLY A 3 -44.25 5.20 -33.49
CA GLY A 3 -43.53 6.39 -33.96
C GLY A 3 -42.06 6.05 -34.24
N ILE A 4 -41.69 6.14 -35.51
CA ILE A 4 -40.31 6.01 -36.00
C ILE A 4 -39.50 7.18 -35.43
N LEU A 5 -38.64 6.87 -34.47
CA LEU A 5 -37.72 7.81 -33.83
C LEU A 5 -36.88 8.56 -34.90
N ARG A 6 -36.94 9.91 -34.90
CA ARG A 6 -36.32 10.81 -35.88
C ARG A 6 -34.81 10.55 -36.03
N SER A 7 -34.26 10.67 -37.25
CA SER A 7 -32.86 10.31 -37.59
C SER A 7 -31.74 10.85 -36.66
N PRO A 8 -31.80 12.08 -36.09
CA PRO A 8 -30.75 12.55 -35.17
C PRO A 8 -30.74 11.77 -33.85
N VAL A 9 -31.89 11.25 -33.41
CA VAL A 9 -31.99 10.48 -32.16
C VAL A 9 -31.36 9.10 -32.32
N ARG A 10 -31.48 8.48 -33.50
CA ARG A 10 -30.80 7.20 -33.80
C ARG A 10 -29.28 7.36 -33.80
N LEU A 11 -28.79 8.45 -34.39
CA LEU A 11 -27.36 8.74 -34.42
C LEU A 11 -26.81 9.01 -33.01
N ALA A 12 -27.57 9.75 -32.18
CA ALA A 12 -27.20 10.00 -30.80
C ALA A 12 -27.13 8.71 -29.96
N VAL A 13 -28.06 7.77 -30.15
CA VAL A 13 -28.07 6.47 -29.45
C VAL A 13 -26.79 5.66 -29.71
N PHE A 14 -26.21 5.75 -30.91
CA PHE A 14 -24.96 5.05 -31.23
C PHE A 14 -23.70 5.86 -30.90
N LEU A 15 -23.70 7.19 -31.04
CA LEU A 15 -22.52 8.02 -30.79
C LEU A 15 -22.26 8.27 -29.31
N LEU A 16 -23.31 8.44 -28.49
CA LEU A 16 -23.16 8.72 -27.06
C LEU A 16 -22.35 7.64 -26.30
N PRO A 17 -22.61 6.32 -26.45
CA PRO A 17 -21.82 5.31 -25.75
C PRO A 17 -20.37 5.24 -26.27
N ILE A 18 -20.12 5.53 -27.55
CA ILE A 18 -18.77 5.58 -28.11
C ILE A 18 -17.99 6.75 -27.52
N LEU A 19 -18.60 7.93 -27.45
CA LEU A 19 -17.99 9.11 -26.85
C LEU A 19 -17.77 8.93 -25.35
N PHE A 20 -18.71 8.29 -24.64
CA PHE A 20 -18.55 7.95 -23.22
C PHE A 20 -17.42 6.95 -23.01
N ALA A 21 -17.34 5.89 -23.83
CA ALA A 21 -16.25 4.92 -23.76
C ALA A 21 -14.89 5.56 -24.08
N ALA A 22 -14.82 6.42 -25.09
CA ALA A 22 -13.60 7.17 -25.43
C ALA A 22 -13.18 8.13 -24.31
N PHE A 23 -14.16 8.82 -23.70
CA PHE A 23 -13.91 9.69 -22.55
C PHE A 23 -13.43 8.88 -21.34
N CYS A 24 -14.07 7.77 -21.00
CA CYS A 24 -13.62 6.86 -19.95
C CYS A 24 -12.20 6.34 -20.23
N TYR A 25 -11.91 5.92 -21.46
CA TYR A 25 -10.56 5.46 -21.81
C TYR A 25 -9.51 6.56 -21.66
N TYR A 26 -9.83 7.78 -22.11
CA TYR A 26 -8.94 8.94 -21.95
C TYR A 26 -8.72 9.29 -20.48
N THR A 27 -9.77 9.31 -19.66
CA THR A 27 -9.62 9.61 -18.23
C THR A 27 -8.86 8.52 -17.50
N LEU A 28 -9.11 7.24 -17.77
CA LEU A 28 -8.32 6.12 -17.24
C LEU A 28 -6.84 6.22 -17.63
N SER A 29 -6.56 6.53 -18.91
CA SER A 29 -5.19 6.69 -19.39
C SER A 29 -4.48 7.90 -18.77
N ALA A 30 -5.20 9.00 -18.54
CA ALA A 30 -4.67 10.20 -17.91
C ALA A 30 -4.42 10.03 -16.40
N ILE A 31 -5.22 9.22 -15.70
CA ILE A 31 -5.01 8.90 -14.27
C ILE A 31 -3.82 7.94 -14.08
N SER A 32 -3.48 7.15 -15.11
CA SER A 32 -2.39 6.16 -15.04
C SER A 32 -0.98 6.77 -14.99
N SER A 33 -0.79 8.08 -15.16
CA SER A 33 0.51 8.73 -15.02
C SER A 33 0.80 9.08 -13.56
N HIS A 34 0.95 8.07 -12.71
CA HIS A 34 1.57 8.28 -11.41
C HIS A 34 3.09 8.36 -11.59
N GLU A 35 3.69 9.45 -11.11
CA GLU A 35 5.13 9.54 -10.91
C GLU A 35 5.55 8.38 -10.00
N THR A 36 6.31 7.45 -10.57
CA THR A 36 6.77 6.27 -9.83
C THR A 36 7.99 6.66 -9.02
N ILE A 37 7.99 6.35 -7.73
CA ILE A 37 9.17 6.56 -6.88
C ILE A 37 10.24 5.57 -7.36
N ARG A 38 11.37 6.08 -7.86
CA ARG A 38 12.46 5.26 -8.39
C ARG A 38 13.82 5.72 -7.85
N ASN A 39 14.75 4.76 -7.73
CA ASN A 39 16.13 4.97 -7.29
C ASN A 39 16.22 5.74 -5.95
N ARG A 40 15.37 5.36 -4.98
CA ARG A 40 15.33 5.97 -3.64
C ARG A 40 15.60 4.94 -2.54
N ASN A 41 16.14 5.42 -1.43
CA ASN A 41 16.18 4.69 -0.16
C ASN A 41 14.96 5.12 0.67
N ILE A 42 14.14 4.15 1.06
CA ILE A 42 12.84 4.39 1.69
C ILE A 42 12.79 3.57 2.97
N ALA A 43 12.54 4.23 4.09
CA ALA A 43 12.24 3.59 5.35
C ALA A 43 10.73 3.71 5.60
N LEU A 44 10.05 2.57 5.65
CA LEU A 44 8.66 2.48 6.08
C LEU A 44 8.63 2.27 7.58
N LEU A 45 8.14 3.26 8.31
CA LEU A 45 7.96 3.19 9.75
C LEU A 45 6.56 2.66 10.07
N ILE A 46 6.49 1.60 10.87
CA ILE A 46 5.26 1.00 11.38
C ILE A 46 5.28 0.91 12.91
N ALA A 47 4.11 0.88 13.52
CA ALA A 47 4.02 0.81 14.98
C ALA A 47 4.13 -0.64 15.47
N HIS A 48 3.41 -1.55 14.82
CA HIS A 48 3.32 -2.95 15.23
C HIS A 48 3.50 -3.93 14.06
N PRO A 49 3.90 -5.18 14.34
CA PRO A 49 3.88 -6.27 13.36
C PRO A 49 2.45 -6.58 12.89
N ASP A 50 2.11 -6.28 11.63
CA ASP A 50 0.80 -6.46 10.94
C ASP A 50 0.43 -5.21 10.12
N ASP A 51 0.85 -4.03 10.56
CA ASP A 51 0.63 -2.74 9.89
C ASP A 51 1.13 -2.77 8.44
N GLU A 52 2.23 -3.48 8.16
CA GLU A 52 2.82 -3.61 6.82
C GLU A 52 1.87 -4.31 5.85
N ALA A 53 1.17 -5.35 6.31
CA ALA A 53 0.23 -6.11 5.49
C ALA A 53 -1.15 -5.45 5.46
N MET A 54 -1.60 -4.91 6.59
CA MET A 54 -2.93 -4.33 6.73
C MET A 54 -3.06 -2.99 6.00
N PHE A 55 -2.06 -2.12 6.10
CA PHE A 55 -2.13 -0.76 5.55
C PHE A 55 -1.23 -0.54 4.34
N PHE A 56 -0.07 -1.20 4.31
CA PHE A 56 1.00 -0.86 3.37
C PHE A 56 1.28 -1.91 2.29
N ALA A 57 0.57 -3.04 2.24
CA ALA A 57 0.88 -4.11 1.29
C ALA A 57 0.96 -3.63 -0.18
N PRO A 58 -0.02 -2.86 -0.72
CA PRO A 58 0.08 -2.36 -2.09
C PRO A 58 1.25 -1.39 -2.28
N THR A 59 1.54 -0.58 -1.26
CA THR A 59 2.63 0.40 -1.27
C THR A 59 3.99 -0.31 -1.28
N ILE A 60 4.19 -1.28 -0.39
CA ILE A 60 5.44 -2.04 -0.30
C ILE A 60 5.70 -2.73 -1.64
N GLN A 61 4.72 -3.45 -2.20
CA GLN A 61 4.87 -4.13 -3.49
C GLN A 61 5.21 -3.18 -4.64
N ALA A 62 4.59 -1.99 -4.68
CA ALA A 62 4.89 -0.99 -5.70
C ALA A 62 6.30 -0.40 -5.54
N LEU A 63 6.76 -0.24 -4.30
CA LEU A 63 8.08 0.32 -3.99
C LEU A 63 9.20 -0.71 -4.17
N THR A 64 8.95 -1.98 -3.88
CA THR A 64 9.88 -3.10 -4.04
C THR A 64 9.93 -3.64 -5.47
N ASP A 65 9.10 -3.11 -6.38
CA ASP A 65 9.17 -3.46 -7.80
C ASP A 65 10.61 -3.32 -8.34
N PRO A 66 11.22 -4.39 -8.89
CA PRO A 66 12.60 -4.37 -9.34
C PRO A 66 12.90 -3.29 -10.40
N SER A 67 11.91 -2.88 -11.21
CA SER A 67 12.06 -1.82 -12.20
C SER A 67 12.20 -0.42 -11.56
N SER A 68 11.76 -0.28 -10.31
CA SER A 68 11.84 0.98 -9.57
C SER A 68 13.23 1.22 -8.97
N GLN A 69 14.06 0.18 -8.81
CA GLN A 69 15.41 0.28 -8.23
C GLN A 69 15.44 0.98 -6.86
N ASN A 70 14.38 0.84 -6.07
CA ASN A 70 14.36 1.38 -4.71
C ASN A 70 15.01 0.39 -3.74
N THR A 71 15.55 0.94 -2.65
CA THR A 71 15.90 0.18 -1.46
C THR A 71 14.85 0.45 -0.40
N VAL A 72 14.11 -0.56 0.01
CA VAL A 72 13.03 -0.44 1.00
C VAL A 72 13.46 -1.14 2.29
N GLN A 73 13.30 -0.45 3.41
CA GLN A 73 13.51 -0.97 4.76
C GLN A 73 12.23 -0.79 5.57
N ILE A 74 11.92 -1.73 6.45
CA ILE A 74 10.81 -1.62 7.40
C ILE A 74 11.39 -1.42 8.79
N VAL A 75 10.94 -0.38 9.47
CA VAL A 75 11.27 -0.13 10.87
C VAL A 75 10.00 -0.28 11.69
N CYS A 76 9.99 -1.23 12.62
CA CYS A 76 8.87 -1.47 13.53
C CYS A 76 9.24 -1.01 14.94
N PHE A 77 8.36 -0.30 15.65
CA PHE A 77 8.64 0.26 16.98
C PHE A 77 8.24 -0.65 18.16
N SER A 78 7.76 -1.85 17.87
CA SER A 78 7.39 -2.84 18.88
C SER A 78 7.47 -4.25 18.30
N ILE A 79 7.69 -5.24 19.16
CA ILE A 79 7.52 -6.67 18.79
C ILE A 79 6.05 -7.10 18.80
N GLY A 80 5.10 -6.22 19.15
CA GLY A 80 3.68 -6.54 19.19
C GLY A 80 3.28 -7.41 20.40
N ASP A 81 3.97 -7.27 21.53
CA ASP A 81 3.85 -8.18 22.68
C ASP A 81 2.64 -7.93 23.60
N ALA A 82 1.62 -7.21 23.14
CA ALA A 82 0.42 -6.93 23.95
C ALA A 82 -0.26 -8.20 24.48
N GLU A 83 -0.13 -9.31 23.76
CA GLU A 83 -0.69 -10.64 24.11
C GLU A 83 0.36 -11.63 24.66
N GLY A 84 1.62 -11.21 24.83
CA GLY A 84 2.72 -12.09 25.27
C GLY A 84 3.28 -13.03 24.20
N ILE A 85 3.03 -12.72 22.92
CA ILE A 85 3.46 -13.51 21.74
C ILE A 85 4.38 -12.72 20.81
N GLY A 86 5.03 -11.66 21.28
CA GLY A 86 5.78 -10.74 20.42
C GLY A 86 6.91 -11.39 19.61
N GLN A 87 7.56 -12.42 20.15
CA GLN A 87 8.57 -13.21 19.43
C GLN A 87 7.99 -13.92 18.19
N ILE A 88 6.75 -14.41 18.29
CA ILE A 88 6.07 -15.05 17.16
C ILE A 88 5.73 -13.98 16.12
N ARG A 89 5.20 -12.83 16.57
CA ARG A 89 4.81 -11.72 15.69
C ARG A 89 5.99 -11.07 14.97
N GLU A 90 7.15 -10.97 15.62
CA GLU A 90 8.40 -10.53 14.99
C GLU A 90 8.80 -11.48 13.85
N HIS A 91 8.69 -12.79 14.05
CA HIS A 91 8.95 -13.76 12.98
C HIS A 91 7.91 -13.66 11.86
N GLU A 92 6.62 -13.49 12.20
CA GLU A 92 5.56 -13.27 11.22
C GLU A 92 5.79 -12.01 10.38
N LEU A 93 6.30 -10.92 10.97
CA LEU A 93 6.66 -9.70 10.25
C LEU A 93 7.76 -9.95 9.21
N LEU A 94 8.81 -10.69 9.56
CA LEU A 94 9.88 -11.03 8.63
C LEU A 94 9.35 -11.83 7.42
N GLU A 95 8.52 -12.84 7.69
CA GLU A 95 7.91 -13.66 6.65
C GLU A 95 6.92 -12.84 5.79
N SER A 96 6.10 -12.01 6.42
CA SER A 96 5.16 -11.11 5.73
C SER A 96 5.89 -10.12 4.82
N ALA A 97 6.93 -9.45 5.32
CA ALA A 97 7.75 -8.52 4.55
C ALA A 97 8.42 -9.21 3.34
N SER A 98 8.91 -10.43 3.53
CA SER A 98 9.49 -11.26 2.47
C SER A 98 8.46 -11.56 1.38
N LEU A 99 7.23 -11.94 1.76
CA LEU A 99 6.13 -12.17 0.82
C LEU A 99 5.69 -10.90 0.07
N LEU A 100 5.81 -9.73 0.70
CA LEU A 100 5.54 -8.43 0.08
C LEU A 100 6.68 -7.94 -0.84
N GLY A 101 7.76 -8.71 -0.97
CA GLY A 101 8.86 -8.45 -1.90
C GLY A 101 10.01 -7.64 -1.31
N VAL A 102 10.07 -7.45 0.02
CA VAL A 102 11.21 -6.80 0.67
C VAL A 102 12.42 -7.75 0.61
N PRO A 103 13.55 -7.35 -0.01
CA PRO A 103 14.72 -8.19 -0.11
C PRO A 103 15.49 -8.22 1.22
N ASP A 104 16.14 -9.35 1.51
CA ASP A 104 17.04 -9.54 2.65
C ASP A 104 16.44 -9.05 3.99
N VAL A 105 15.25 -9.54 4.33
CA VAL A 105 14.47 -9.09 5.49
C VAL A 105 15.23 -9.11 6.81
N ASN A 106 16.21 -10.00 6.98
CA ASN A 106 17.05 -10.05 8.17
C ASN A 106 17.94 -8.80 8.37
N SER A 107 18.20 -8.05 7.30
CA SER A 107 18.97 -6.80 7.35
C SER A 107 18.14 -5.55 7.06
N THR A 108 17.00 -5.70 6.39
CA THR A 108 16.14 -4.58 5.97
C THR A 108 14.91 -4.37 6.85
N VAL A 109 14.53 -5.37 7.65
CA VAL A 109 13.49 -5.24 8.69
C VAL A 109 14.18 -5.07 10.04
N ILE A 110 13.91 -3.97 10.71
CA ILE A 110 14.48 -3.63 12.00
C ILE A 110 13.34 -3.46 12.98
N VAL A 111 13.31 -4.29 14.03
CA VAL A 111 12.36 -4.16 15.12
C VAL A 111 13.04 -3.50 16.30
N HIS A 112 12.49 -2.37 16.74
CA HIS A 112 12.98 -1.57 17.84
C HIS A 112 11.97 -1.59 18.98
N ASP A 113 12.07 -2.60 19.85
CA ASP A 113 11.21 -2.72 21.02
C ASP A 113 11.69 -1.80 22.14
N HIS A 114 11.11 -0.60 22.21
CA HIS A 114 11.47 0.38 23.23
C HIS A 114 10.57 0.22 24.47
N PRO A 115 11.12 0.05 25.69
CA PRO A 115 10.31 -0.18 26.90
C PRO A 115 9.28 0.92 27.22
N HIS A 116 9.53 2.13 26.74
CA HIS A 116 8.63 3.28 26.92
C HIS A 116 7.61 3.47 25.78
N LEU A 117 7.70 2.69 24.70
CA LEU A 117 6.74 2.67 23.59
C LEU A 117 6.04 1.30 23.49
N PRO A 118 5.42 0.79 24.57
CA PRO A 118 4.84 -0.54 24.54
C PRO A 118 3.64 -0.60 23.59
N ASP A 119 3.48 -1.74 22.92
CA ASP A 119 2.22 -2.09 22.25
C ASP A 119 1.14 -2.30 23.31
N SER A 120 0.14 -1.43 23.31
CA SER A 120 -0.99 -1.52 24.22
C SER A 120 -2.12 -0.58 23.81
N MET A 121 -3.35 -1.08 23.86
CA MET A 121 -4.56 -0.25 23.73
C MET A 121 -4.84 0.62 24.97
N SER A 122 -4.16 0.36 26.10
CA SER A 122 -4.47 0.97 27.40
C SER A 122 -3.32 1.76 28.01
N LYS A 123 -2.11 1.68 27.47
CA LYS A 123 -0.95 2.46 27.92
C LYS A 123 -0.77 3.67 27.02
N LEU A 124 -0.44 4.81 27.62
CA LEU A 124 -0.05 6.02 26.90
C LEU A 124 1.47 6.08 26.80
N TRP A 125 1.98 6.49 25.65
CA TRP A 125 3.39 6.78 25.48
C TRP A 125 3.71 8.13 26.16
N PRO A 126 4.88 8.26 26.81
CA PRO A 126 5.31 9.53 27.38
C PRO A 126 5.53 10.57 26.28
N GLU A 127 5.10 11.82 26.52
CA GLU A 127 5.22 12.91 25.55
C GLU A 127 6.66 13.46 25.44
N ASP A 128 7.50 13.17 26.43
CA ASP A 128 8.85 13.71 26.61
C ASP A 128 9.97 12.71 26.29
N LEU A 129 9.67 11.67 25.50
CA LEU A 129 10.65 10.68 25.04
C LEU A 129 11.67 11.27 24.04
#